data_AF-A0A6N2APU6-F1
#
_entry.id   AF-A0A6N2APU6-F1
#
_cell.length_a   1.000
_cell.length_b   1.000
_cell.length_c   1.000
_cell.angle_alpha   90.00
_cell.angle_beta   90.00
_cell.angle_gamma   90.00
#
_symmetry.space_group_name_H-M   'P 1'
#
loop_
_entity.id
_entity.type
_entity.pdbx_description
1 polymer ?
#
loop_
_entity_poly.entity_id
_entity_poly.type
_entity_poly.pdbx_seq_one_letter_code
_entity_poly.pdbx_strand_id
1 'polypeptide(L)'
;FLCWNARSINTLGSLERLINLRKIQKLSMIAVLEPFANNSQLELYRMKLMMDFCYSNSNNKIWLFWSTEVQSKVIDMDQQAITCEVKHEDCKDHFIITYVYAKCKDYLRKPFWDTLLKWADIDLP
;
A
#
# COMPACT_ATOMS: atom_id res chain seq x y z
N PHE A 1 -7.95 6.37 -3.15
CA PHE A 1 -6.67 5.65 -2.97
C PHE A 1 -5.51 6.65 -2.98
N LEU A 2 -4.50 6.46 -2.13
CA LEU A 2 -3.23 7.21 -2.16
C LEU A 2 -2.06 6.24 -2.12
N CYS A 3 -1.04 6.45 -2.95
CA CYS A 3 0.26 5.78 -2.84
C CYS A 3 1.34 6.87 -2.73
N TRP A 4 2.15 6.81 -1.68
CA TRP A 4 3.18 7.82 -1.42
C TRP A 4 4.48 7.19 -0.98
N ASN A 5 5.57 7.46 -1.70
CA ASN A 5 6.92 7.24 -1.18
C ASN A 5 7.28 8.35 -0.18
N ALA A 6 7.25 8.02 1.11
CA ALA A 6 7.46 8.96 2.20
C ALA A 6 8.95 9.20 2.51
N ARG A 7 9.85 8.27 2.13
CA ARG A 7 11.27 8.29 2.52
C ARG A 7 11.49 8.68 3.99
N SER A 8 10.78 8.00 4.88
CA SER A 8 10.69 8.19 6.34
C SER A 8 9.38 8.85 6.74
N ILE A 9 8.49 8.06 7.34
CA ILE A 9 7.24 8.55 7.91
C ILE A 9 7.44 9.19 9.29
N ASN A 10 8.61 8.97 9.91
CA ASN A 10 8.92 9.41 11.27
C ASN A 10 9.17 10.93 11.38
N THR A 11 9.35 11.65 10.27
CA THR A 11 9.44 13.11 10.31
C THR A 11 8.07 13.70 10.65
N LEU A 12 7.98 14.51 11.71
CA LEU A 12 6.72 15.09 12.21
C LEU A 12 5.84 15.67 11.09
N GLY A 13 6.43 16.42 10.16
CA GLY A 13 5.69 17.03 9.05
C GLY A 13 5.08 16.03 8.05
N SER A 14 5.71 14.88 7.79
CA SER A 14 5.20 13.89 6.83
C SER A 14 3.97 13.17 7.36
N LEU A 15 3.99 12.78 8.64
CA LEU A 15 2.85 12.14 9.28
C LEU A 15 1.65 13.11 9.40
N GLU A 16 1.88 14.33 9.88
CA GLU A 16 0.81 15.34 9.98
C GLU A 16 0.18 15.63 8.62
N ARG A 17 1.01 15.76 7.58
CA ARG A 17 0.53 15.91 6.20
C ARG A 17 -0.32 14.72 5.77
N LEU A 18 0.09 13.49 6.08
CA LEU A 18 -0.67 12.29 5.72
C LEU A 18 -2.03 12.23 6.44
N ILE A 19 -2.05 12.56 7.74
CA ILE A 19 -3.29 12.63 8.53
C ILE A 19 -4.24 13.69 7.96
N ASN A 20 -3.72 14.87 7.62
CA ASN A 20 -4.53 15.95 7.05
C ASN A 20 -5.07 15.58 5.66
N LEU A 21 -4.24 14.99 4.80
CA LEU A 21 -4.66 14.51 3.48
C LEU A 21 -5.76 13.45 3.58
N ARG A 22 -5.59 12.48 4.49
CA ARG A 22 -6.60 11.46 4.78
C ARG A 22 -7.94 12.11 5.15
N LYS A 23 -7.93 13.12 6.03
CA LYS A 23 -9.15 13.81 6.47
C LYS A 23 -9.81 14.62 5.35
N ILE A 24 -9.05 15.43 4.63
CA ILE A 24 -9.59 16.33 3.59
C ILE A 24 -10.13 15.54 2.41
N GLN A 25 -9.40 14.50 1.97
CA GLN A 25 -9.74 13.72 0.78
C GLN A 25 -10.55 12.46 1.08
N LYS A 26 -10.91 12.23 2.36
CA LYS A 26 -11.63 11.03 2.83
C LYS A 26 -11.03 9.73 2.26
N LEU A 27 -9.71 9.59 2.40
CA LEU A 27 -9.01 8.44 1.84
C LEU A 27 -9.39 7.16 2.61
N SER A 28 -9.96 6.18 1.92
CA SER A 28 -10.28 4.85 2.46
C SER A 28 -9.14 3.83 2.30
N MET A 29 -8.10 4.16 1.53
CA MET A 29 -6.91 3.32 1.36
C MET A 29 -5.65 4.15 1.07
N ILE A 30 -4.57 3.83 1.78
CA ILE A 30 -3.27 4.51 1.76
C ILE A 30 -2.15 3.47 1.69
N ALA A 31 -1.24 3.64 0.74
CA ALA A 31 0.04 2.94 0.68
C ALA A 31 1.19 3.90 0.96
N VAL A 32 2.07 3.50 1.87
CA VAL A 32 3.30 4.23 2.23
C VAL A 32 4.49 3.39 1.81
N LEU A 33 5.32 3.94 0.92
CA LEU A 33 6.58 3.33 0.49
C LEU A 33 7.74 3.96 1.27
N GLU A 34 8.72 3.14 1.63
CA GLU A 34 9.88 3.49 2.45
C GLU A 34 9.54 4.24 3.75
N PRO A 35 8.76 3.64 4.66
CA PRO A 35 8.41 4.27 5.93
C PRO A 35 9.61 4.46 6.87
N PHE A 36 10.71 3.70 6.70
CA PHE A 36 11.89 3.70 7.59
C PHE A 36 11.52 3.60 9.09
N ALA A 37 10.54 2.76 9.39
CA ALA A 37 10.03 2.51 10.73
C ALA A 37 10.01 1.00 11.00
N ASN A 38 10.16 0.61 12.26
CA ASN A 38 10.13 -0.80 12.67
C ASN A 38 8.69 -1.34 12.53
N ASN A 39 8.53 -2.63 12.25
CA ASN A 39 7.22 -3.30 12.20
C ASN A 39 6.41 -3.15 13.48
N SER A 40 7.07 -3.05 14.63
CA SER A 40 6.41 -2.75 15.90
C SER A 40 5.62 -1.44 15.89
N GLN A 41 5.88 -0.55 14.93
CA GLN A 41 5.20 0.74 14.78
C GLN A 41 4.08 0.71 13.75
N LEU A 42 3.93 -0.35 12.94
CA LEU A 42 2.89 -0.42 11.90
C LEU A 42 1.50 -0.14 12.50
N GLU A 43 1.20 -0.83 13.60
CA GLU A 43 -0.07 -0.70 14.32
C GLU A 43 -0.26 0.70 14.95
N LEU A 44 0.83 1.30 15.44
CA LEU A 44 0.81 2.68 15.93
C LEU A 44 0.43 3.66 14.81
N TYR A 45 0.99 3.47 13.62
CA TYR A 45 0.67 4.31 12.46
C TYR A 45 -0.75 4.08 11.95
N ARG A 46 -1.24 2.82 11.98
CA ARG A 46 -2.64 2.50 11.68
C ARG A 46 -3.59 3.31 12.56
N MET A 47 -3.36 3.29 13.89
CA MET A 47 -4.16 4.05 14.85
C MET A 47 -4.08 5.56 14.61
N LYS A 48 -2.88 6.11 14.37
CA LYS A 48 -2.67 7.53 14.08
C LYS A 48 -3.37 8.00 12.80
N LEU A 49 -3.44 7.13 11.78
CA LEU A 49 -4.13 7.39 10.52
C LEU A 49 -5.63 7.17 10.59
N MET A 50 -6.15 6.65 11.71
CA MET A 50 -7.56 6.29 11.89
C MET A 50 -8.03 5.35 10.79
N MET A 51 -7.26 4.28 10.57
CA MET A 51 -7.54 3.21 9.60
C MET A 51 -7.86 1.93 10.34
N ASP A 52 -8.68 1.07 9.75
CA ASP A 52 -9.18 -0.14 10.42
C ASP A 52 -8.21 -1.30 10.29
N PHE A 53 -7.53 -1.38 9.16
CA PHE A 53 -6.62 -2.47 8.82
C PHE A 53 -5.25 -1.96 8.39
N CYS A 54 -4.24 -2.81 8.55
CA CYS A 54 -2.90 -2.55 8.05
C CYS A 54 -2.18 -3.82 7.61
N TYR A 55 -1.21 -3.68 6.72
CA TYR A 55 -0.36 -4.77 6.26
C TYR A 55 1.01 -4.25 5.83
N SER A 56 2.06 -5.05 5.97
CA SER A 56 3.39 -4.74 5.46
C SER A 56 3.94 -5.88 4.62
N ASN A 57 4.76 -5.56 3.63
CA ASN A 57 5.49 -6.58 2.89
C ASN A 57 6.66 -7.15 3.73
N SER A 58 7.26 -8.22 3.24
CA SER A 58 8.31 -9.00 3.94
C SER A 58 9.52 -8.20 4.44
N ASN A 59 9.85 -7.07 3.81
CA ASN A 59 10.97 -6.20 4.18
C ASN A 59 10.56 -4.85 4.76
N ASN A 60 9.26 -4.65 5.03
CA ASN A 60 8.69 -3.45 5.65
C ASN A 60 8.91 -2.15 4.86
N LYS A 61 9.12 -2.27 3.55
CA LYS A 61 9.28 -1.10 2.67
C LYS A 61 7.96 -0.64 2.08
N ILE A 62 6.91 -1.44 2.17
CA ILE A 62 5.58 -1.10 1.68
C ILE A 62 4.60 -1.38 2.82
N TRP A 63 3.94 -0.34 3.27
CA TRP A 63 2.86 -0.42 4.25
C TRP A 63 1.54 -0.03 3.60
N LEU A 64 0.51 -0.84 3.83
CA LEU A 64 -0.84 -0.58 3.40
C LEU A 64 -1.71 -0.30 4.63
N PHE A 65 -2.61 0.66 4.51
CA PHE A 65 -3.63 0.97 5.49
C PHE A 65 -4.95 1.18 4.76
N TRP A 66 -6.03 0.62 5.28
CA TRP A 66 -7.34 0.83 4.69
C TRP A 66 -8.43 0.76 5.75
N SER A 67 -9.56 1.38 5.45
CA SER A 67 -10.74 1.41 6.30
C SER A 67 -11.77 0.36 5.90
N THR A 68 -12.81 0.18 6.70
CA THR A 68 -13.85 -0.83 6.48
C THR A 68 -14.63 -0.67 5.18
N GLU A 69 -14.61 0.50 4.55
CA GLU A 69 -15.24 0.73 3.24
C GLU A 69 -14.50 -0.03 2.12
N VAL A 70 -13.30 -0.54 2.40
CA VAL A 70 -12.46 -1.28 1.44
C VAL A 70 -12.24 -2.71 1.90
N GLN A 71 -12.72 -3.66 1.10
CA GLN A 71 -12.31 -5.06 1.20
C GLN A 71 -11.02 -5.24 0.42
N SER A 72 -9.90 -5.40 1.11
CA SER A 72 -8.59 -5.63 0.49
C SER A 72 -8.03 -6.98 0.93
N LYS A 73 -7.83 -7.87 -0.04
CA LYS A 73 -7.22 -9.19 0.15
C LYS A 73 -5.86 -9.22 -0.52
N VAL A 74 -4.79 -9.45 0.24
CA VAL A 74 -3.46 -9.67 -0.33
C VAL A 74 -3.44 -11.03 -1.03
N ILE A 75 -3.15 -11.02 -2.34
CA ILE A 75 -3.12 -12.23 -3.18
C ILE A 75 -1.72 -12.60 -3.64
N ASP A 76 -0.78 -11.66 -3.59
CA ASP A 76 0.65 -11.91 -3.82
C ASP A 76 1.50 -10.84 -3.14
N MET A 77 2.73 -11.19 -2.74
CA MET A 77 3.64 -10.26 -2.06
C MET A 77 5.10 -10.70 -2.20
N ASP A 78 5.97 -9.72 -2.43
CA ASP A 78 7.41 -9.90 -2.37
C ASP A 78 8.13 -8.66 -1.77
N GLN A 79 9.45 -8.58 -1.96
CA GLN A 79 10.26 -7.46 -1.46
C GLN A 79 10.05 -6.13 -2.18
N GLN A 80 9.53 -6.15 -3.40
CA GLN A 80 9.31 -5.01 -4.30
C GLN A 80 7.83 -4.70 -4.54
N ALA A 81 6.89 -5.60 -4.19
CA ALA A 81 5.47 -5.34 -4.31
C ALA A 81 4.56 -6.03 -3.28
N ILE A 82 3.35 -5.47 -3.18
CA ILE A 82 2.16 -6.12 -2.62
C ILE A 82 1.06 -6.02 -3.66
N THR A 83 0.46 -7.15 -4.05
CA THR A 83 -0.72 -7.19 -4.91
C THR A 83 -1.94 -7.54 -4.08
N CYS A 84 -2.97 -6.72 -4.20
CA CYS A 84 -4.25 -6.91 -3.54
C CYS A 84 -5.37 -7.04 -4.59
N GLU A 85 -6.32 -7.93 -4.31
CA GLU A 85 -7.67 -7.81 -4.82
C GLU A 85 -8.43 -6.83 -3.91
N VAL A 86 -9.03 -5.81 -4.50
CA VAL A 86 -9.63 -4.68 -3.79
C VAL A 86 -11.04 -4.43 -4.29
N LYS A 87 -11.99 -4.30 -3.37
CA LYS A 87 -13.36 -3.84 -3.63
C LYS A 87 -13.71 -2.70 -2.68
N HIS A 88 -14.18 -1.58 -3.24
CA HIS A 88 -14.72 -0.47 -2.45
C HIS A 88 -16.24 -0.63 -2.34
N GLU A 89 -16.84 -0.28 -1.21
CA GLU A 89 -18.30 -0.43 -1.00
C GLU A 89 -19.15 0.30 -2.04
N ASP A 90 -18.72 1.50 -2.43
CA ASP A 90 -19.37 2.31 -3.48
C ASP A 90 -19.11 1.81 -4.92
N CYS A 91 -18.24 0.80 -5.10
CA CYS A 91 -17.90 0.27 -6.40
C CYS A 91 -18.41 -1.17 -6.57
N LYS A 92 -19.04 -1.45 -7.70
CA LYS A 92 -19.57 -2.79 -7.99
C LYS A 92 -18.45 -3.78 -8.30
N ASP A 93 -17.42 -3.29 -9.00
CA ASP A 93 -16.37 -4.11 -9.56
C ASP A 93 -15.23 -4.34 -8.57
N HIS A 94 -14.58 -5.48 -8.71
CA HIS A 94 -13.31 -5.78 -8.06
C HIS A 94 -12.18 -5.21 -8.91
N PHE A 95 -11.06 -4.85 -8.29
CA PHE A 95 -9.86 -4.39 -8.96
C PHE A 95 -8.63 -5.09 -8.41
N ILE A 96 -7.63 -5.32 -9.26
CA ILE A 96 -6.28 -5.64 -8.81
C ILE A 96 -5.50 -4.33 -8.65
N ILE A 97 -4.90 -4.15 -7.46
CA ILE A 97 -3.95 -3.07 -7.21
C ILE A 97 -2.62 -3.68 -6.77
N THR A 98 -1.56 -3.39 -7.53
CA THR A 98 -0.19 -3.73 -7.14
C THR A 98 0.56 -2.48 -6.70
N TYR A 99 0.98 -2.45 -5.44
CA TYR A 99 1.82 -1.41 -4.87
C TYR A 99 3.28 -1.76 -5.08
N VAL A 100 4.01 -0.96 -5.86
CA VAL A 100 5.38 -1.27 -6.27
C VAL A 100 6.38 -0.29 -5.64
N TYR A 101 7.39 -0.84 -4.96
CA TYR A 101 8.63 -0.17 -4.61
C TYR A 101 9.81 -0.88 -5.27
N ALA A 102 10.03 -0.58 -6.55
CA ALA A 102 11.03 -1.25 -7.38
C ALA A 102 12.46 -0.88 -6.98
N LYS A 103 13.37 -1.86 -7.06
CA LYS A 103 14.82 -1.64 -6.89
C LYS A 103 15.36 -0.76 -8.02
N CYS A 104 16.34 0.09 -7.70
CA CYS A 104 16.95 0.97 -8.69
C CYS A 104 17.85 0.26 -9.70
N LYS A 105 18.30 -0.97 -9.40
CA LYS A 105 19.21 -1.73 -10.25
C LYS A 105 18.44 -2.40 -11.39
N ASP A 106 18.81 -2.10 -12.63
CA ASP A 106 18.10 -2.57 -13.83
C ASP A 106 17.91 -4.08 -13.89
N TYR A 107 18.96 -4.84 -13.59
CA TYR A 107 18.91 -6.31 -13.60
C TYR A 107 17.99 -6.91 -12.53
N LEU A 108 17.54 -6.13 -11.55
CA LEU A 108 16.54 -6.54 -10.56
C LEU A 108 15.16 -5.97 -10.88
N ARG A 109 15.11 -4.79 -11.50
CA ARG A 109 13.88 -4.07 -11.84
C ARG A 109 13.18 -4.67 -13.05
N LYS A 110 13.90 -4.93 -14.14
CA LYS A 110 13.29 -5.44 -15.40
C LYS A 110 12.63 -6.80 -15.21
N PRO A 111 13.31 -7.83 -14.67
CA PRO A 111 12.68 -9.14 -14.49
C PRO A 111 11.47 -9.07 -13.54
N PHE A 112 11.50 -8.16 -12.56
CA PHE A 112 10.37 -7.94 -11.66
C PHE A 112 9.15 -7.34 -12.38
N TRP A 113 9.32 -6.41 -13.32
CA TRP A 113 8.19 -5.92 -14.11
C TRP A 113 7.59 -7.03 -14.99
N ASP A 114 8.42 -7.92 -15.53
CA ASP A 114 7.95 -9.05 -16.33
C ASP A 114 7.08 -9.99 -15.50
N THR A 115 7.38 -10.20 -14.20
CA THR A 115 6.54 -11.03 -13.33
C THR A 115 5.16 -10.42 -13.05
N LEU A 116 5.01 -9.10 -13.17
CA LEU A 116 3.73 -8.42 -12.96
C LEU A 116 2.78 -8.55 -14.15
N LEU A 117 3.27 -8.92 -15.34
CA LEU A 117 2.42 -9.15 -16.53
C LEU A 117 1.37 -10.24 -16.30
N LYS A 118 1.61 -11.18 -15.37
CA LYS A 118 0.63 -12.19 -14.98
C LYS A 118 -0.69 -11.60 -14.45
N TRP A 119 -0.69 -10.35 -13.98
CA TRP A 119 -1.89 -9.66 -13.49
C TRP A 119 -2.69 -8.95 -14.58
N ALA A 120 -2.16 -8.82 -15.80
CA ALA A 120 -2.80 -8.07 -16.88
C ALA A 120 -4.06 -8.76 -17.44
N ASP A 121 -4.06 -10.10 -17.46
CA ASP A 121 -5.11 -10.92 -18.08
C ASP A 121 -5.96 -11.67 -17.05
N ILE A 122 -6.02 -11.18 -15.81
CA ILE A 122 -6.79 -11.87 -14.76
C ILE A 122 -8.26 -11.49 -14.85
N ASP A 123 -9.09 -12.52 -14.98
CA ASP A 123 -10.52 -12.42 -14.77
C ASP A 123 -10.79 -12.24 -13.28
N LEU A 124 -11.37 -11.09 -12.93
CA LEU A 124 -11.84 -10.79 -11.59
C LEU A 124 -13.25 -11.36 -11.38
N PRO A 125 -13.57 -11.85 -10.17
CA PRO A 125 -14.89 -12.40 -9.84
C PRO A 125 -16.01 -11.33 -9.86
#